data_AF-A0A7Y5QA09-F1
#
_entry.id   AF-A0A7Y5QA09-F1
#
_cell.length_a   1.000
_cell.length_b   1.000
_cell.length_c   1.000
_cell.angle_alpha   90.00
_cell.angle_beta   90.00
_cell.angle_gamma   90.00
#
_symmetry.space_group_name_H-M   'P 1'
#
loop_
_entity.id
_entity.type
_entity.pdbx_description
1 polymer ?
#
loop_
_entity_poly.entity_id
_entity_poly.type
_entity_poly.pdbx_seq_one_letter_code
_entity_poly.pdbx_strand_id
1 'polypeptide(L)'
;RSGSTIAAGLSRGLDRDAAPRFSFLMLIPAVTAAALMEVPKLTASEVVGAPAMALGFVTALVTGYLAVGATLRVVRRDRLRWFAVYCWLLGAVSLVLMLLLPDA
;
A
#
# COMPACT_ATOMS: atom_id res chain seq x y z
N ARG A 1 0.35 -0.61 -6.40
CA ARG A 1 -0.74 -1.59 -6.66
C ARG A 1 -2.12 -0.94 -6.74
N SER A 2 -2.69 -0.43 -5.64
CA SER A 2 -4.06 0.12 -5.62
C SER A 2 -4.28 1.26 -6.64
N GLY A 3 -3.32 2.17 -6.76
CA GLY A 3 -3.40 3.28 -7.72
C GLY A 3 -3.56 2.82 -9.17
N SER A 4 -2.81 1.81 -9.62
CA SER A 4 -2.89 1.31 -11.00
C SER A 4 -4.18 0.55 -11.27
N THR A 5 -4.65 -0.28 -10.33
CA THR A 5 -5.94 -0.99 -10.47
C THR A 5 -7.14 -0.06 -10.42
N ILE A 6 -7.12 0.98 -9.57
CA ILE A 6 -8.18 2.00 -9.53
C ILE A 6 -8.18 2.83 -10.81
N ALA A 7 -7.02 3.32 -11.26
CA ALA A 7 -6.91 4.09 -12.49
C ALA A 7 -7.36 3.27 -13.72
N ALA A 8 -6.94 2.01 -13.80
CA ALA A 8 -7.39 1.09 -14.84
C ALA A 8 -8.91 0.90 -14.77
N GLY A 9 -9.48 0.67 -13.59
CA GLY A 9 -10.92 0.53 -13.41
C GLY A 9 -11.71 1.74 -13.89
N LEU A 10 -11.31 2.94 -13.46
CA LEU A 10 -11.92 4.20 -13.91
C LEU A 10 -11.80 4.38 -15.43
N SER A 11 -10.64 4.04 -16.02
CA SER A 11 -10.43 4.11 -17.48
C SER A 11 -11.29 3.11 -18.28
N ARG A 12 -11.82 2.07 -17.62
CA ARG A 12 -12.73 1.08 -18.19
C ARG A 12 -14.21 1.36 -17.86
N GLY A 13 -14.51 2.51 -17.28
CA GLY A 13 -15.88 2.93 -16.98
C GLY A 13 -16.44 2.45 -15.64
N LEU A 14 -15.62 1.92 -14.73
CA LEU A 14 -16.08 1.71 -13.36
C LEU A 14 -16.31 3.06 -12.66
N ASP A 15 -17.37 3.13 -11.86
CA ASP A 15 -17.66 4.31 -11.06
C ASP A 15 -16.65 4.53 -9.94
N ARG A 16 -16.59 5.77 -9.44
CA ARG A 16 -15.65 6.23 -8.40
C ARG A 16 -15.83 5.55 -7.05
N ASP A 17 -16.98 4.90 -6.83
CA ASP A 17 -17.22 4.03 -5.68
C ASP A 17 -16.85 2.57 -5.93
N ALA A 18 -17.05 2.08 -7.16
CA ALA A 18 -16.82 0.69 -7.52
C ALA A 18 -15.33 0.38 -7.73
N ALA A 19 -14.59 1.26 -8.41
CA ALA A 19 -13.17 1.03 -8.74
C ALA A 19 -12.28 0.83 -7.49
N PRO A 20 -12.37 1.64 -6.42
CA PRO A 20 -11.62 1.40 -5.18
C PRO A 20 -12.01 0.10 -4.48
N ARG A 21 -13.32 -0.19 -4.38
CA ARG A 21 -13.82 -1.40 -3.73
C ARG A 21 -13.30 -2.66 -4.42
N PHE A 22 -13.37 -2.69 -5.74
CA PHE A 22 -12.81 -3.79 -6.54
C PHE A 22 -11.31 -3.98 -6.29
N SER A 23 -10.54 -2.89 -6.32
CA SER A 23 -9.10 -2.91 -6.05
C SER A 23 -8.75 -3.43 -4.65
N PHE A 24 -9.52 -3.06 -3.63
CA PHE A 24 -9.33 -3.55 -2.26
C PHE A 24 -9.78 -4.99 -2.08
N LEU A 25 -10.86 -5.42 -2.73
CA LEU A 25 -11.31 -6.81 -2.68
C LEU A 25 -10.24 -7.75 -3.27
N MET A 26 -9.64 -7.37 -4.40
CA MET A 26 -8.50 -8.10 -4.98
C MET A 26 -7.22 -8.04 -4.13
N LEU A 27 -7.08 -7.07 -3.20
CA LEU A 27 -5.93 -7.01 -2.29
C LEU A 27 -5.88 -8.23 -1.37
N ILE A 28 -7.04 -8.63 -0.86
CA ILE A 28 -7.18 -9.61 0.22
C ILE A 28 -6.48 -10.92 -0.14
N PRO A 29 -6.83 -11.63 -1.25
CA PRO A 29 -6.17 -12.88 -1.58
C PRO A 29 -4.68 -12.71 -1.88
N ALA A 30 -4.30 -11.61 -2.56
CA ALA A 30 -2.91 -11.36 -2.95
C ALA A 30 -1.99 -11.11 -1.74
N VAL A 31 -2.42 -10.27 -0.79
CA VAL A 31 -1.64 -9.97 0.42
C VAL A 31 -1.64 -11.14 1.39
N THR A 32 -2.77 -11.84 1.55
CA THR A 32 -2.82 -13.04 2.40
C THR A 32 -1.89 -14.12 1.87
N ALA A 33 -1.87 -14.37 0.55
CA ALA A 33 -0.94 -15.32 -0.06
C ALA A 33 0.52 -14.90 0.13
N ALA A 34 0.85 -13.62 -0.12
CA ALA A 34 2.19 -13.09 0.09
C ALA A 34 2.65 -13.21 1.55
N ALA A 35 1.79 -12.86 2.51
CA ALA A 35 2.08 -12.98 3.93
C ALA A 35 2.32 -14.44 4.34
N LEU A 36 1.53 -15.37 3.82
CA LEU A 36 1.69 -16.80 4.11
C LEU A 36 3.03 -17.35 3.57
N MET A 37 3.50 -16.85 2.43
CA MET A 37 4.82 -17.20 1.89
C MET A 37 5.99 -16.67 2.71
N GLU A 38 5.79 -15.62 3.51
CA GLU A 38 6.81 -15.07 4.40
C GLU A 38 6.90 -15.82 5.74
N VAL A 39 5.85 -16.54 6.16
CA VAL A 39 5.82 -17.28 7.44
C VAL A 39 7.00 -18.24 7.62
N PRO A 40 7.40 -19.08 6.63
CA PRO A 40 8.54 -19.99 6.79
C PRO A 40 9.88 -19.28 6.95
N LYS A 41 9.99 -18.01 6.55
CA LYS A 41 11.23 -17.23 6.65
C LYS A 41 11.39 -16.57 8.03
N LEU A 42 10.32 -16.55 8.83
CA LEU A 42 10.34 -15.97 10.18
C LEU A 42 11.29 -16.71 11.13
N THR A 43 11.60 -17.97 10.88
CA THR A 43 12.52 -18.78 11.70
C THR A 43 13.99 -18.66 11.29
N ALA A 44 14.27 -18.07 10.11
CA ALA A 44 15.62 -18.00 9.54
C ALA A 44 16.34 -16.66 9.79
N SER A 45 15.64 -15.64 10.27
CA SER A 45 16.18 -14.30 10.54
C SER A 45 16.33 -14.06 12.04
N GLU A 46 17.24 -13.15 12.44
CA GLU A 46 17.23 -12.60 13.81
C GLU A 46 15.85 -12.03 14.09
N VAL A 47 15.07 -12.75 14.90
CA VAL A 47 13.66 -12.44 15.10
C VAL A 47 13.57 -11.15 15.89
N VAL A 48 13.12 -10.08 15.22
CA VAL A 48 12.60 -8.88 15.88
C VAL A 48 11.64 -9.36 16.97
N GLY A 49 11.99 -9.13 18.24
CA GLY A 49 11.29 -9.75 19.37
C GLY A 49 9.76 -9.59 19.28
N ALA A 50 9.03 -10.59 19.77
CA ALA A 50 7.56 -10.61 19.79
C ALA A 50 6.87 -9.27 20.12
N PRO A 51 7.31 -8.47 21.11
CA PRO A 51 6.70 -7.17 21.39
C PRO A 51 6.85 -6.14 20.25
N ALA A 52 8.02 -6.08 19.59
CA ALA A 52 8.25 -5.17 18.48
C ALA A 52 7.45 -5.57 17.23
N MET A 53 7.32 -6.88 16.97
CA MET A 53 6.43 -7.40 15.92
C MET A 53 4.96 -7.06 16.19
N ALA A 54 4.49 -7.21 17.43
CA ALA A 54 3.12 -6.85 17.80
C ALA A 54 2.85 -5.35 17.60
N LEU A 55 3.79 -4.48 17.99
CA LEU A 55 3.69 -3.04 17.77
C LEU A 55 3.68 -2.69 16.27
N GLY A 56 4.56 -3.31 15.47
CA GLY A 56 4.57 -3.14 14.01
C GLY A 56 3.24 -3.57 13.38
N PHE A 57 2.68 -4.70 13.82
CA PHE A 57 1.38 -5.18 13.36
C PHE A 57 0.24 -4.21 13.69
N VAL A 58 0.15 -3.75 14.95
CA VAL A 58 -0.91 -2.83 15.37
C VAL A 58 -0.78 -1.47 14.66
N THR A 59 0.43 -0.94 14.54
CA THR A 59 0.66 0.33 13.83
C THR A 59 0.31 0.21 12.35
N ALA A 60 0.69 -0.88 11.68
CA ALA A 60 0.32 -1.15 10.28
C ALA A 60 -1.20 -1.33 10.11
N LEU A 61 -1.88 -2.00 11.05
CA LEU A 61 -3.34 -2.17 11.04
C LEU A 61 -4.06 -0.82 11.10
N VAL A 62 -3.69 0.02 12.07
CA VAL A 62 -4.33 1.33 12.30
C VAL A 62 -4.06 2.27 11.12
N THR A 63 -2.80 2.40 10.72
CA THR A 63 -2.42 3.29 9.60
C THR A 63 -3.00 2.80 8.28
N GLY A 64 -3.02 1.49 8.04
CA GLY A 64 -3.64 0.88 6.87
C GLY A 64 -5.13 1.16 6.77
N TYR A 65 -5.87 1.00 7.88
CA TYR A 65 -7.29 1.32 7.93
C TYR A 65 -7.57 2.80 7.60
N LEU A 66 -6.80 3.71 8.21
CA LEU A 66 -6.91 5.15 7.93
C LEU A 66 -6.58 5.48 6.47
N ALA A 67 -5.55 4.84 5.91
CA ALA A 67 -5.11 5.04 4.53
C ALA A 67 -6.18 4.58 3.52
N VAL A 68 -6.89 3.48 3.78
CA VAL A 68 -8.02 3.03 2.94
C VAL A 68 -9.10 4.12 2.91
N GLY A 69 -9.49 4.64 4.08
CA GLY A 69 -10.48 5.72 4.17
C GLY A 69 -10.03 7.02 3.48
N ALA A 70 -8.75 7.38 3.56
CA ALA A 70 -8.17 8.51 2.86
C ALA A 70 -8.21 8.32 1.34
N THR A 71 -7.85 7.13 0.86
CA THR A 71 -7.86 6.78 -0.57
C THR A 71 -9.28 6.87 -1.14
N LEU A 72 -10.28 6.33 -0.43
CA LEU A 72 -11.69 6.45 -0.84
C LEU A 72 -12.13 7.91 -0.98
N ARG A 73 -11.75 8.77 -0.02
CA ARG A 73 -12.04 10.23 -0.08
C ARG A 73 -11.38 10.90 -1.28
N VAL A 74 -10.13 10.56 -1.59
CA VAL A 74 -9.39 11.10 -2.73
C VAL A 74 -10.05 10.74 -4.05
N VAL A 75 -10.42 9.48 -4.24
CA VAL A 75 -11.04 9.00 -5.50
C VAL A 75 -12.42 9.61 -5.70
N ARG A 76 -13.23 9.67 -4.63
CA ARG A 76 -14.56 10.29 -4.66
C ARG A 76 -14.54 11.78 -5.00
N ARG A 77 -13.50 12.51 -4.58
CA ARG A 77 -13.33 13.94 -4.88
C ARG A 77 -12.60 14.24 -6.19
N ASP A 78 -12.40 13.23 -7.04
CA ASP A 78 -11.65 13.34 -8.30
C ASP A 78 -10.24 13.94 -8.13
N ARG A 79 -9.61 13.66 -6.98
CA ARG A 79 -8.27 14.17 -6.66
C ARG A 79 -7.17 13.16 -6.99
N LEU A 80 -7.43 12.21 -7.89
CA LEU A 80 -6.47 11.16 -8.22
C LEU A 80 -5.18 11.73 -8.85
N ARG A 81 -5.30 12.83 -9.61
CA ARG A 81 -4.13 13.56 -10.16
C ARG A 81 -3.21 14.09 -9.07
N TRP A 82 -3.76 14.65 -8.00
CA TRP A 82 -2.99 15.14 -6.85
C TRP A 82 -2.31 13.99 -6.10
N PHE A 83 -3.00 12.86 -5.98
CA PHE A 83 -2.39 11.65 -5.42
C PHE A 83 -1.24 11.13 -6.29
N ALA A 84 -1.35 11.19 -7.62
CA ALA A 84 -0.26 10.83 -8.53
C ALA A 84 0.96 11.73 -8.35
N VAL A 85 0.76 13.05 -8.23
CA VAL A 85 1.85 14.01 -7.93
C VAL A 85 2.52 13.69 -6.60
N TYR A 86 1.74 13.41 -5.55
CA TYR A 86 2.27 12.96 -4.26
C TYR A 86 3.14 11.71 -4.40
N CYS A 87 2.68 10.68 -5.12
CA CYS A 87 3.45 9.46 -5.34
C CYS A 87 4.72 9.71 -6.16
N TRP A 88 4.66 10.59 -7.17
CA TRP A 88 5.83 10.96 -7.97
C TRP A 88 6.90 11.65 -7.13
N LEU A 89 6.51 12.62 -6.30
CA LEU A 89 7.44 13.30 -5.40
C LEU A 89 8.05 12.32 -4.40
N LEU A 90 7.23 11.50 -3.73
CA LEU A 90 7.73 10.55 -2.74
C LEU A 90 8.65 9.51 -3.38
N GLY A 91 8.30 9.03 -4.58
CA GLY A 91 9.11 8.09 -5.36
C GLY A 91 10.44 8.69 -5.82
N ALA A 92 10.43 9.95 -6.29
CA ALA A 92 11.65 10.67 -6.66
C ALA A 92 12.56 10.87 -5.45
N VAL A 93 12.00 11.26 -4.30
CA VAL A 93 12.75 11.39 -3.04
C VAL A 93 13.36 10.06 -2.62
N SER A 94 12.59 8.95 -2.66
CA SER A 94 13.13 7.64 -2.31
C SER A 94 14.23 7.19 -3.28
N LEU A 95 14.09 7.48 -4.57
CA LEU A 95 15.10 7.15 -5.57
C LEU A 95 16.39 7.93 -5.33
N VAL A 96 16.28 9.25 -5.09
CA VAL A 96 17.44 10.10 -4.77
C VAL A 96 18.10 9.64 -3.47
N LEU A 97 17.33 9.33 -2.43
CA LEU A 97 17.85 8.83 -1.17
C LEU A 97 18.63 7.52 -1.37
N MET A 98 18.07 6.58 -2.14
CA MET A 98 18.71 5.31 -2.46
C MET A 98 20.00 5.48 -3.26
N LEU A 99 20.07 6.48 -4.16
CA LEU A 99 21.29 6.79 -4.91
C LEU A 99 22.36 7.49 -4.05
N LEU A 100 21.95 8.22 -3.01
CA LEU A 100 22.86 8.93 -2.09
C LEU A 100 23.37 8.05 -0.94
N LEU A 101 22.61 7.03 -0.51
CA LEU A 101 23.01 6.03 0.47
C LEU A 101 23.10 4.63 -0.16
N PRO A 102 24.14 4.35 -0.97
CA PRO A 102 24.30 3.07 -1.64
C PRO A 102 24.54 1.85 -0.73
N ASP A 103 24.89 2.05 0.55
CA ASP A 103 25.37 0.99 1.46
C ASP A 103 24.51 0.75 2.73
N ALA A 104 23.22 1.13 2.72
CA ALA A 104 22.30 0.86 3.84
C ALA A 104 21.41 -0.37 3.61
#